data_AF-A0A0N1PB37-F1
#
_entry.id   AF-A0A0N1PB37-F1
#
_cell.length_a   1.000
_cell.length_b   1.000
_cell.length_c   1.000
_cell.angle_alpha   90.00
_cell.angle_beta   90.00
_cell.angle_gamma   90.00
#
_symmetry.space_group_name_H-M   'P 1'
#
loop_
_entity.id
_entity.type
_entity.pdbx_description
1 polymer ?
#
loop_
_entity_poly.entity_id
_entity_poly.type
_entity_poly.pdbx_seq_one_letter_code
_entity_poly.pdbx_strand_id
1 'polypeptide(L)'
;MLQRPDNILLQDPSYPKDIHVKLTENGPAQAGKQLFEADPAVIDPQLSEAVSLGTTILAVSYKGGVVLAADSRTSSGTYVVNRASNKLTKLTKKIYCCRSGSAADTQALAERVSSYLASYQTDVGADVNVATAANLFQKMCYMNKWNISAGIIVAGYDPINGGCVYSIPSGGSCVKLDYALGGSGSIFLYSYFDANYKPGMSKSECVAFCQKAVAHAYSRDGSSGGLIRTIALDADEPEDQTIPWNKTPYCMEKDLKYQAQAVQNLPFSSSAKITGNRTSSV
;
A
#
# COMPACT_ATOMS: atom_id res chain seq x y z
N MET A 1 -20.89 -14.10 -13.14
CA MET A 1 -22.02 -13.32 -12.59
C MET A 1 -22.93 -14.28 -11.84
N LEU A 2 -22.95 -14.23 -10.51
CA LEU A 2 -23.89 -14.99 -9.71
C LEU A 2 -24.93 -14.00 -9.18
N GLN A 3 -26.15 -14.07 -9.72
CA GLN A 3 -27.28 -13.37 -9.13
C GLN A 3 -27.76 -14.14 -7.90
N ARG A 4 -28.02 -13.40 -6.82
CA ARG A 4 -28.43 -13.96 -5.52
C ARG A 4 -29.94 -14.22 -5.55
N PRO A 5 -30.45 -15.36 -5.02
CA PRO A 5 -31.87 -15.59 -4.88
C PRO A 5 -32.44 -14.80 -3.69
N ASP A 6 -33.64 -14.25 -3.88
CA ASP A 6 -34.38 -13.58 -2.83
C ASP A 6 -34.95 -14.60 -1.83
N ASN A 7 -34.97 -14.21 -0.54
CA ASN A 7 -35.44 -14.97 0.64
C ASN A 7 -34.46 -15.94 1.32
N ILE A 8 -33.28 -15.46 1.70
CA ILE A 8 -32.44 -16.16 2.69
C ILE A 8 -32.45 -15.39 4.02
N LEU A 9 -33.15 -15.97 5.01
CA LEU A 9 -32.99 -16.00 6.48
C LEU A 9 -32.33 -14.84 7.27
N LEU A 10 -32.18 -13.64 6.71
CA LEU A 10 -31.65 -12.44 7.38
C LEU A 10 -32.75 -11.42 7.71
N GLN A 11 -34.02 -11.84 7.74
CA GLN A 11 -35.14 -11.06 8.25
C GLN A 11 -35.39 -11.43 9.71
N ASP A 12 -34.48 -11.00 10.58
CA ASP A 12 -34.70 -10.94 12.02
C ASP A 12 -35.64 -9.75 12.30
N PRO A 13 -36.74 -9.88 13.08
CA PRO A 13 -37.69 -8.80 13.33
C PRO A 13 -37.13 -7.63 14.17
N SER A 14 -35.86 -7.70 14.56
CA SER A 14 -35.14 -6.65 15.31
C SER A 14 -34.52 -5.56 14.42
N TYR A 15 -34.53 -5.73 13.08
CA TYR A 15 -34.10 -4.69 12.15
C TYR A 15 -35.28 -3.79 11.77
N PRO A 16 -35.26 -2.47 12.08
CA PRO A 16 -36.36 -1.59 11.71
C PRO A 16 -36.47 -1.54 10.18
N LYS A 17 -37.66 -1.92 9.67
CA LYS A 17 -38.03 -1.76 8.26
C LYS A 17 -37.83 -0.30 7.86
N ASP A 18 -37.15 -0.12 6.72
CA ASP A 18 -36.87 1.13 6.01
C ASP A 18 -37.41 2.40 6.67
N ILE A 19 -36.59 2.99 7.54
CA ILE A 19 -36.71 4.41 7.83
C ILE A 19 -35.83 5.11 6.81
N HIS A 20 -36.42 5.51 5.68
CA HIS A 20 -35.83 6.51 4.79
C HIS A 20 -35.76 7.86 5.53
N VAL A 21 -34.87 7.98 6.51
CA VAL A 21 -34.38 9.29 6.92
C VAL A 21 -33.40 9.69 5.84
N LYS A 22 -33.79 10.65 4.99
CA LYS A 22 -32.81 11.41 4.21
C LYS A 22 -31.77 11.92 5.20
N LEU A 23 -30.56 11.37 5.15
CA LEU A 23 -29.45 11.85 5.95
C LEU A 23 -29.37 13.35 5.74
N THR A 24 -29.49 14.09 6.84
CA THR A 24 -29.68 15.53 6.93
C THR A 24 -28.83 16.32 5.95
N GLU A 25 -29.51 17.14 5.16
CA GLU A 25 -29.03 18.13 4.19
C GLU A 25 -28.31 19.33 4.88
N ASN A 26 -27.46 19.09 5.88
CA ASN A 26 -26.89 20.14 6.74
C ASN A 26 -25.35 20.22 6.69
N GLY A 27 -24.78 20.19 5.49
CA GLY A 27 -23.36 20.49 5.29
C GLY A 27 -23.09 21.22 3.97
N PRO A 28 -22.53 22.45 3.97
CA PRO A 28 -22.26 23.22 2.75
C PRO A 28 -21.30 22.51 1.77
N ALA A 29 -20.57 21.48 2.23
CA ALA A 29 -19.67 20.69 1.39
C ALA A 29 -20.41 19.71 0.45
N GLN A 30 -21.64 19.29 0.76
CA GLN A 30 -22.35 18.25 -0.01
C GLN A 30 -23.17 18.81 -1.19
N ALA A 31 -23.55 20.09 -1.14
CA ALA A 31 -24.30 20.76 -2.22
C ALA A 31 -23.41 21.39 -3.31
N GLY A 32 -22.08 21.46 -3.10
CA GLY A 32 -21.16 22.10 -4.04
C GLY A 32 -21.22 21.51 -5.45
N LYS A 33 -21.48 20.21 -5.57
CA LYS A 33 -21.57 19.52 -6.87
C LYS A 33 -22.87 19.80 -7.63
N GLN A 34 -23.93 20.21 -6.94
CA GLN A 34 -25.23 20.58 -7.53
C GLN A 34 -25.34 22.08 -7.82
N LEU A 35 -24.62 22.91 -7.06
CA LEU A 35 -24.61 24.37 -7.24
C LEU A 35 -23.53 24.86 -8.21
N PHE A 36 -22.46 24.07 -8.37
CA PHE A 36 -21.36 24.35 -9.30
C PHE A 36 -21.19 23.15 -10.23
N GLU A 37 -22.11 23.00 -11.18
CA GLU A 37 -21.92 22.06 -12.28
C GLU A 37 -20.71 22.51 -13.10
N ALA A 38 -19.69 21.66 -13.19
CA ALA A 38 -18.53 21.92 -14.03
C ALA A 38 -18.98 21.91 -15.51
N ASP A 39 -18.58 22.93 -16.26
CA ASP A 39 -18.78 22.98 -17.71
C ASP A 39 -18.23 21.67 -18.33
N PRO A 40 -18.98 20.97 -19.20
CA PRO A 40 -18.52 19.73 -19.83
C PRO A 40 -17.18 19.86 -20.57
N ALA A 41 -16.74 21.05 -20.94
CA ALA A 41 -15.39 21.29 -21.48
C ALA A 41 -14.25 21.14 -20.44
N VAL A 42 -14.58 21.16 -19.14
CA VAL A 42 -13.67 21.03 -17.98
C VAL A 42 -13.77 19.63 -17.34
N ILE A 43 -14.75 18.81 -17.73
CA ILE A 43 -14.89 17.43 -17.28
C ILE A 43 -13.86 16.58 -18.04
N ASP A 44 -12.64 16.51 -17.51
CA ASP A 44 -11.68 15.50 -17.95
C ASP A 44 -12.26 14.11 -17.62
N PRO A 45 -12.45 13.21 -18.61
CA PRO A 45 -12.89 11.85 -18.37
C PRO A 45 -12.04 11.13 -17.31
N GLN A 46 -10.75 11.50 -17.20
CA GLN A 46 -9.81 10.95 -16.21
C GLN A 46 -10.09 11.42 -14.77
N LEU A 47 -10.83 12.52 -14.58
CA LEU A 47 -11.27 12.99 -13.25
C LEU A 47 -12.47 12.21 -12.69
N SER A 48 -13.19 11.47 -13.55
CA SER A 48 -14.38 10.69 -13.15
C SER A 48 -14.03 9.31 -12.59
N GLU A 49 -12.84 8.79 -12.91
CA GLU A 49 -12.35 7.51 -12.41
C GLU A 49 -11.66 7.67 -11.06
N ALA A 50 -11.82 6.68 -10.18
CA ALA A 50 -11.09 6.63 -8.92
C ALA A 50 -9.58 6.66 -9.24
N VAL A 51 -8.91 7.73 -8.82
CA VAL A 51 -7.49 7.94 -9.04
C VAL A 51 -6.71 6.72 -8.52
N SER A 52 -6.11 5.97 -9.43
CA SER A 52 -5.27 4.82 -9.09
C SER A 52 -3.99 5.29 -8.43
N LEU A 53 -3.98 5.25 -7.10
CA LEU A 53 -2.83 5.59 -6.25
C LEU A 53 -1.97 4.33 -6.10
N GLY A 54 -1.14 4.04 -7.10
CA GLY A 54 -0.26 2.89 -6.97
C GLY A 54 0.83 3.10 -5.92
N THR A 55 1.27 1.98 -5.38
CA THR A 55 1.99 1.88 -4.11
C THR A 55 2.66 0.51 -4.02
N THR A 56 3.85 0.47 -3.44
CA THR A 56 4.47 -0.77 -3.00
C THR A 56 4.64 -0.71 -1.49
N ILE A 57 3.96 -1.59 -0.78
CA ILE A 57 4.13 -1.78 0.66
C ILE A 57 4.35 -3.25 0.97
N LEU A 58 5.19 -3.52 1.96
CA LEU A 58 5.43 -4.86 2.46
C LEU A 58 5.80 -4.87 3.94
N ALA A 59 5.64 -6.01 4.57
CA ALA A 59 6.17 -6.28 5.91
C ALA A 59 6.67 -7.72 5.99
N VAL A 60 7.75 -7.96 6.74
CA VAL A 60 8.39 -9.27 6.91
C VAL A 60 8.71 -9.47 8.38
N SER A 61 8.37 -10.63 8.95
CA SER A 61 8.82 -11.02 10.30
C SER A 61 10.23 -11.63 10.28
N TYR A 62 10.93 -11.41 11.39
CA TYR A 62 12.16 -12.09 11.76
C TYR A 62 12.09 -12.47 13.24
N LYS A 63 13.08 -13.23 13.73
CA LYS A 63 13.05 -13.82 15.08
C LYS A 63 12.77 -12.82 16.21
N GLY A 64 13.24 -11.58 16.08
CA GLY A 64 13.10 -10.54 17.12
C GLY A 64 11.95 -9.56 16.90
N GLY A 65 11.30 -9.56 15.72
CA GLY A 65 10.39 -8.48 15.36
C GLY A 65 9.94 -8.49 13.90
N VAL A 66 9.66 -7.31 13.37
CA VAL A 66 9.21 -7.12 11.99
C VAL A 66 9.94 -5.96 11.32
N VAL A 67 10.05 -6.00 10.00
CA VAL A 67 10.48 -4.88 9.16
C VAL A 67 9.34 -4.51 8.25
N LEU A 68 8.92 -3.25 8.28
CA LEU A 68 7.99 -2.68 7.30
C LEU A 68 8.79 -1.91 6.26
N ALA A 69 8.33 -1.95 5.01
CA ALA A 69 8.92 -1.17 3.93
C ALA A 69 7.87 -0.61 2.99
N ALA A 70 8.13 0.59 2.47
CA ALA A 70 7.26 1.26 1.53
C ALA A 70 8.04 2.12 0.53
N ASP A 71 7.46 2.31 -0.66
CA ASP A 71 7.83 3.40 -1.55
C ASP A 71 7.27 4.75 -1.06
N SER A 72 7.64 5.85 -1.71
CA SER A 72 7.25 7.20 -1.27
C SER A 72 6.52 8.03 -2.33
N ARG A 73 6.00 7.40 -3.39
CA ARG A 73 5.25 8.08 -4.45
C ARG A 73 3.76 8.10 -4.15
N THR A 74 3.12 9.24 -4.40
CA THR A 74 1.67 9.36 -4.47
C THR A 74 1.34 10.03 -5.80
N SER A 75 0.63 9.32 -6.67
CA SER A 75 0.32 9.75 -8.03
C SER A 75 -1.16 10.06 -8.21
N SER A 76 -1.49 11.13 -8.93
CA SER A 76 -2.82 11.36 -9.47
C SER A 76 -2.86 10.87 -10.91
N GLY A 77 -3.21 9.59 -11.08
CA GLY A 77 -3.12 8.92 -12.38
C GLY A 77 -1.66 8.83 -12.82
N THR A 78 -1.30 9.56 -13.87
CA THR A 78 0.06 9.58 -14.45
C THR A 78 0.99 10.62 -13.82
N TYR A 79 0.44 11.59 -13.08
CA TYR A 79 1.23 12.68 -12.49
C TYR A 79 1.64 12.38 -11.05
N VAL A 80 2.91 12.60 -10.70
CA VAL A 80 3.41 12.43 -9.33
C VAL A 80 3.09 13.67 -8.49
N VAL A 81 2.04 13.58 -7.68
CA VAL A 81 1.62 14.66 -6.76
C VAL A 81 2.61 14.82 -5.62
N ASN A 82 3.06 13.72 -5.03
CA ASN A 82 4.06 13.73 -3.96
C ASN A 82 5.12 12.65 -4.21
N ARG A 83 6.40 13.04 -4.17
CA ARG A 83 7.54 12.14 -4.37
C ARG A 83 8.15 11.59 -3.07
N ALA A 84 7.72 12.07 -1.91
CA ALA A 84 8.34 11.79 -0.61
C ALA A 84 7.30 11.41 0.47
N SER A 85 6.14 10.87 0.09
CA SER A 85 5.10 10.46 1.04
C SER A 85 5.63 9.42 2.03
N ASN A 86 5.10 9.46 3.26
CA ASN A 86 5.37 8.43 4.25
C ASN A 86 4.15 7.53 4.40
N LYS A 87 4.25 6.32 3.85
CA LYS A 87 3.18 5.31 3.88
C LYS A 87 3.26 4.39 5.10
N LEU A 88 4.29 4.55 5.92
CA LEU A 88 4.47 3.88 7.21
C LEU A 88 3.90 4.80 8.29
N THR A 89 2.70 4.50 8.78
CA THR A 89 2.01 5.32 9.77
C THR A 89 2.09 4.66 11.14
N LYS A 90 2.58 5.43 12.12
CA LYS A 90 2.64 5.02 13.51
C LYS A 90 1.23 4.89 14.09
N LEU A 91 0.97 3.79 14.79
CA LEU A 91 -0.28 3.57 15.52
C LEU A 91 -0.06 3.66 17.02
N THR A 92 0.97 2.95 17.50
CA THR A 92 1.51 3.02 18.87
C THR A 92 3.04 3.08 18.80
N LYS A 93 3.76 2.97 19.93
CA LYS A 93 5.23 2.98 19.93
C LYS A 93 5.84 1.88 19.06
N LYS A 94 5.27 0.67 19.09
CA LYS A 94 5.82 -0.55 18.47
C LYS A 94 4.92 -1.15 17.39
N ILE A 95 3.85 -0.46 17.00
CA ILE A 95 2.89 -0.92 16.00
C ILE A 95 2.74 0.16 14.94
N TYR A 96 2.96 -0.22 13.69
CA TYR A 96 2.79 0.62 12.52
C TYR A 96 1.84 -0.05 11.53
N CYS A 97 1.28 0.75 10.62
CA CYS A 97 0.65 0.22 9.42
C CYS A 97 1.29 0.77 8.15
N CYS A 98 1.38 -0.08 7.14
CA CYS A 98 1.58 0.34 5.77
C CYS A 98 0.23 0.66 5.12
N ARG A 99 0.17 1.75 4.37
CA ARG A 99 -1.05 2.23 3.71
C ARG A 99 -0.94 2.14 2.20
N SER A 100 -1.93 1.52 1.56
CA SER A 100 -2.10 1.49 0.10
C SER A 100 -3.56 1.75 -0.29
N GLY A 101 -3.78 2.26 -1.50
CA GLY A 101 -5.09 2.72 -1.96
C GLY A 101 -5.28 4.22 -1.75
N SER A 102 -6.52 4.66 -1.51
CA SER A 102 -6.89 6.05 -1.26
C SER A 102 -6.08 6.64 -0.10
N ALA A 103 -5.34 7.71 -0.39
CA ALA A 103 -4.53 8.39 0.60
C ALA A 103 -5.41 8.97 1.72
N ALA A 104 -6.55 9.56 1.35
CA ALA A 104 -7.51 10.13 2.30
C ALA A 104 -8.12 9.05 3.20
N ASP A 105 -8.65 7.97 2.63
CA ASP A 105 -9.31 6.91 3.41
C ASP A 105 -8.34 6.26 4.39
N THR A 106 -7.14 5.91 3.90
CA THR A 106 -6.14 5.22 4.73
C THR A 106 -5.56 6.12 5.81
N GLN A 107 -5.43 7.44 5.58
CA GLN A 107 -5.01 8.40 6.61
C GLN A 107 -6.09 8.51 7.70
N ALA A 108 -7.34 8.74 7.31
CA ALA A 108 -8.46 8.85 8.26
C ALA A 108 -8.61 7.58 9.11
N LEU A 109 -8.48 6.39 8.49
CA LEU A 109 -8.49 5.13 9.22
C LEU A 109 -7.33 5.01 10.19
N ALA A 110 -6.11 5.32 9.76
CA ALA A 110 -4.92 5.18 10.60
C ALA A 110 -4.96 6.11 11.82
N GLU A 111 -5.39 7.36 11.65
CA GLU A 111 -5.56 8.31 12.75
C GLU A 111 -6.68 7.89 13.71
N ARG A 112 -7.80 7.39 13.18
CA ARG A 112 -8.92 6.90 14.00
C ARG A 112 -8.52 5.67 14.82
N VAL A 113 -7.84 4.71 14.21
CA VAL A 113 -7.34 3.52 14.91
C VAL A 113 -6.28 3.91 15.94
N SER A 114 -5.33 4.79 15.59
CA SER A 114 -4.29 5.25 16.52
C SER A 114 -4.89 5.92 17.76
N SER A 115 -5.94 6.73 17.59
CA SER A 115 -6.66 7.36 18.71
C SER A 115 -7.35 6.32 19.61
N TYR A 116 -8.03 5.33 19.04
CA TYR A 116 -8.63 4.24 19.83
C TYR A 116 -7.58 3.41 20.57
N LEU A 117 -6.44 3.13 19.93
CA LEU A 117 -5.34 2.41 20.56
C LEU A 117 -4.70 3.20 21.69
N ALA A 118 -4.55 4.52 21.56
CA ALA A 118 -4.05 5.38 22.61
C ALA A 118 -4.99 5.41 23.84
N SER A 119 -6.31 5.53 23.60
CA SER A 119 -7.31 5.45 24.68
C SER A 119 -7.29 4.08 25.35
N TYR A 120 -7.23 3.00 24.56
CA TYR A 120 -7.17 1.63 25.08
C TYR A 120 -5.90 1.38 25.91
N GLN A 121 -4.74 1.83 25.43
CA GLN A 121 -3.46 1.71 26.15
C GLN A 121 -3.49 2.46 27.50
N THR A 122 -4.12 3.64 27.53
CA THR A 122 -4.23 4.46 28.74
C THR A 122 -5.16 3.82 29.77
N ASP A 123 -6.30 3.28 29.33
CA ASP A 123 -7.31 2.66 30.20
C ASP A 123 -6.81 1.32 30.78
N VAL A 124 -6.20 0.48 29.95
CA VAL A 124 -5.67 -0.83 30.39
C VAL A 124 -4.38 -0.68 31.20
N GLY A 125 -3.60 0.38 30.98
CA GLY A 125 -2.31 0.60 31.64
C GLY A 125 -1.22 -0.37 31.21
N ALA A 126 -1.36 -1.00 30.03
CA ALA A 126 -0.41 -1.96 29.48
C ALA A 126 -0.23 -1.77 27.97
N ASP A 127 0.86 -2.32 27.43
CA ASP A 127 1.14 -2.25 26.00
C ASP A 127 0.09 -3.00 25.16
N VAL A 128 -0.20 -2.43 23.99
CA VAL A 128 -1.19 -2.95 23.05
C VAL A 128 -0.61 -4.12 22.27
N ASN A 129 -1.37 -5.22 22.16
CA ASN A 129 -1.03 -6.33 21.28
C ASN A 129 -1.25 -5.98 19.80
N VAL A 130 -0.40 -6.49 18.89
CA VAL A 130 -0.54 -6.23 17.45
C VAL A 130 -1.88 -6.75 16.91
N ALA A 131 -2.37 -7.87 17.46
CA ALA A 131 -3.66 -8.45 17.12
C ALA A 131 -4.84 -7.48 17.40
N THR A 132 -4.77 -6.70 18.48
CA THR A 132 -5.80 -5.70 18.82
C THR A 132 -5.85 -4.61 17.75
N ALA A 133 -4.70 -4.10 17.34
CA ALA A 133 -4.60 -3.12 16.26
C ALA A 133 -5.14 -3.66 14.94
N ALA A 134 -4.75 -4.89 14.56
CA ALA A 134 -5.21 -5.54 13.34
C ALA A 134 -6.74 -5.75 13.33
N ASN A 135 -7.33 -6.14 14.46
CA ASN A 135 -8.78 -6.33 14.58
C ASN A 135 -9.56 -4.99 14.44
N LEU A 136 -9.05 -3.91 15.03
CA LEU A 136 -9.67 -2.58 14.86
C LEU A 136 -9.65 -2.13 13.40
N PHE A 137 -8.54 -2.32 12.69
CA PHE A 137 -8.47 -2.06 11.25
C PHE A 137 -9.44 -2.94 10.48
N GLN A 138 -9.47 -4.25 10.77
CA GLN A 138 -10.38 -5.19 10.11
C GLN A 138 -11.83 -4.71 10.24
N LYS A 139 -12.26 -4.36 11.46
CA LYS A 139 -13.61 -3.88 11.73
C LYS A 139 -13.93 -2.64 10.89
N MET A 140 -13.07 -1.62 10.91
CA MET A 140 -13.31 -0.38 10.17
C MET A 140 -13.26 -0.57 8.66
N CYS A 141 -12.31 -1.36 8.16
CA CYS A 141 -12.19 -1.64 6.73
C CYS A 141 -13.38 -2.45 6.24
N TYR A 142 -13.80 -3.48 6.97
CA TYR A 142 -14.94 -4.31 6.59
C TYR A 142 -16.26 -3.53 6.60
N MET A 143 -16.51 -2.72 7.63
CA MET A 143 -17.72 -1.89 7.74
C MET A 143 -17.84 -0.87 6.59
N ASN A 144 -16.71 -0.36 6.11
CA ASN A 144 -16.69 0.70 5.10
C ASN A 144 -16.25 0.21 3.71
N LYS A 145 -16.12 -1.11 3.48
CA LYS A 145 -15.48 -1.70 2.28
C LYS A 145 -16.04 -1.24 0.93
N TRP A 146 -17.27 -0.72 0.90
CA TRP A 146 -17.93 -0.20 -0.30
C TRP A 146 -17.67 1.31 -0.53
N ASN A 147 -17.23 2.02 0.51
CA ASN A 147 -17.05 3.47 0.52
C ASN A 147 -15.57 3.88 0.48
N ILE A 148 -14.67 2.96 0.83
CA ILE A 148 -13.23 3.23 0.90
C ILE A 148 -12.45 2.36 -0.08
N SER A 149 -11.29 2.86 -0.51
CA SER A 149 -10.27 2.05 -1.17
C SER A 149 -9.05 1.96 -0.26
N ALA A 150 -8.97 0.89 0.55
CA ALA A 150 -7.91 0.72 1.54
C ALA A 150 -7.32 -0.70 1.49
N GLY A 151 -6.02 -0.79 1.30
CA GLY A 151 -5.24 -1.99 1.58
C GLY A 151 -4.23 -1.68 2.68
N ILE A 152 -4.36 -2.33 3.82
CA ILE A 152 -3.58 -2.06 5.03
C ILE A 152 -2.73 -3.29 5.37
N ILE A 153 -1.47 -3.07 5.72
CA ILE A 153 -0.65 -4.08 6.41
C ILE A 153 -0.40 -3.55 7.81
N VAL A 154 -0.87 -4.25 8.84
CA VAL A 154 -0.55 -3.92 10.24
C VAL A 154 0.60 -4.81 10.66
N ALA A 155 1.70 -4.21 11.09
CA ALA A 155 2.83 -4.96 11.61
C ALA A 155 3.42 -4.26 12.82
N GLY A 156 3.86 -5.06 13.78
CA GLY A 156 4.45 -4.53 14.99
C GLY A 156 5.07 -5.62 15.84
N TYR A 157 5.50 -5.19 17.02
CA TYR A 157 6.04 -6.04 18.06
C TYR A 157 5.18 -5.88 19.32
N ASP A 158 4.82 -7.00 19.95
CA ASP A 158 4.29 -7.04 21.31
C ASP A 158 5.03 -8.08 22.16
N PRO A 159 5.14 -7.88 23.49
CA PRO A 159 5.90 -8.79 24.35
C PRO A 159 5.33 -10.23 24.42
N ILE A 160 4.06 -10.42 24.04
CA ILE A 160 3.37 -11.71 24.15
C ILE A 160 3.65 -12.59 22.92
N ASN A 161 3.48 -12.03 21.73
CA ASN A 161 3.55 -12.75 20.45
C ASN A 161 4.83 -12.45 19.66
N GLY A 162 5.64 -11.49 20.11
CA GLY A 162 6.79 -10.99 19.38
C GLY A 162 6.39 -10.22 18.12
N GLY A 163 7.16 -10.40 17.04
CA GLY A 163 6.86 -9.80 15.75
C GLY A 163 5.65 -10.42 15.07
N CYS A 164 4.65 -9.60 14.73
CA CYS A 164 3.45 -10.05 14.03
C CYS A 164 3.17 -9.18 12.79
N VAL A 165 2.76 -9.83 11.69
CA VAL A 165 2.32 -9.19 10.46
C VAL A 165 0.89 -9.64 10.12
N TYR A 166 0.02 -8.68 9.84
CA TYR A 166 -1.36 -8.89 9.42
C TYR A 166 -1.62 -8.16 8.10
N SER A 167 -2.10 -8.89 7.11
CA SER A 167 -2.60 -8.31 5.85
C SER A 167 -4.11 -8.08 5.94
N ILE A 168 -4.53 -6.86 5.64
CA ILE A 168 -5.93 -6.42 5.57
C ILE A 168 -6.19 -5.82 4.18
N PRO A 169 -6.48 -6.68 3.17
CA PRO A 169 -6.83 -6.23 1.83
C PRO A 169 -8.17 -5.48 1.78
N SER A 170 -8.51 -4.92 0.62
CA SER A 170 -9.71 -4.10 0.42
C SER A 170 -11.05 -4.79 0.74
N GLY A 171 -11.07 -6.12 0.78
CA GLY A 171 -12.26 -6.87 1.23
C GLY A 171 -12.51 -6.84 2.74
N GLY A 172 -11.56 -6.35 3.54
CA GLY A 172 -11.65 -6.31 5.00
C GLY A 172 -11.40 -7.67 5.68
N SER A 173 -10.81 -8.64 4.99
CA SER A 173 -10.28 -9.86 5.63
C SER A 173 -9.05 -9.52 6.47
N CYS A 174 -8.74 -10.30 7.50
CA CYS A 174 -7.53 -10.12 8.31
C CYS A 174 -6.78 -11.45 8.40
N VAL A 175 -5.57 -11.49 7.85
CA VAL A 175 -4.77 -12.72 7.75
C VAL A 175 -3.41 -12.49 8.40
N LYS A 176 -3.07 -13.28 9.42
CA LYS A 176 -1.74 -13.31 10.03
C LYS A 176 -0.78 -14.07 9.12
N LEU A 177 0.38 -13.48 8.83
CA LEU A 177 1.35 -14.01 7.88
C LEU A 177 2.78 -13.83 8.40
N ASP A 178 3.75 -14.53 7.79
CA ASP A 178 5.18 -14.32 8.00
C ASP A 178 5.69 -13.12 7.18
N TYR A 179 5.07 -12.86 6.03
CA TYR A 179 5.24 -11.62 5.29
C TYR A 179 3.93 -11.24 4.60
N ALA A 180 3.77 -9.94 4.34
CA ALA A 180 2.63 -9.39 3.63
C ALA A 180 3.10 -8.44 2.53
N LEU A 181 2.40 -8.45 1.41
CA LEU A 181 2.61 -7.58 0.26
C LEU A 181 1.32 -6.83 -0.03
N GLY A 182 1.41 -5.56 -0.43
CA GLY A 182 0.25 -4.72 -0.72
C GLY A 182 0.54 -3.58 -1.69
N GLY A 183 -0.54 -3.02 -2.24
CA GLY A 183 -0.50 -1.99 -3.28
C GLY A 183 -0.24 -2.55 -4.69
N SER A 184 -0.25 -1.68 -5.71
CA SER A 184 -0.05 -2.04 -7.12
C SER A 184 1.26 -2.78 -7.37
N GLY A 185 2.35 -2.39 -6.71
CA GLY A 185 3.67 -2.99 -6.93
C GLY A 185 3.84 -4.37 -6.29
N SER A 186 2.90 -4.81 -5.46
CA SER A 186 2.92 -6.13 -4.83
C SER A 186 2.92 -7.28 -5.82
N ILE A 187 2.27 -7.11 -6.99
CA ILE A 187 2.17 -8.17 -8.01
C ILE A 187 3.53 -8.61 -8.54
N PHE A 188 4.51 -7.70 -8.59
CA PHE A 188 5.88 -8.00 -9.02
C PHE A 188 6.68 -8.72 -7.94
N LEU A 189 6.21 -8.69 -6.70
CA LEU A 189 6.93 -9.20 -5.55
C LEU A 189 6.57 -10.64 -5.20
N TYR A 190 5.39 -11.14 -5.55
CA TYR A 190 5.05 -12.55 -5.25
C TYR A 190 6.12 -13.52 -5.79
N SER A 191 6.44 -13.44 -7.08
CA SER A 191 7.49 -14.29 -7.68
C SER A 191 8.90 -13.98 -7.17
N TYR A 192 9.17 -12.72 -6.81
CA TYR A 192 10.45 -12.34 -6.22
C TYR A 192 10.64 -12.95 -4.83
N PHE A 193 9.59 -12.95 -4.00
CA PHE A 193 9.59 -13.57 -2.69
C PHE A 193 9.70 -15.10 -2.81
N ASP A 194 8.91 -15.73 -3.68
CA ASP A 194 8.96 -17.19 -3.90
C ASP A 194 10.37 -17.70 -4.24
N ALA A 195 11.15 -16.90 -4.99
CA ALA A 195 12.50 -17.27 -5.40
C ALA A 195 13.62 -16.84 -4.43
N ASN A 196 13.46 -15.71 -3.72
CA ASN A 196 14.58 -15.06 -3.01
C ASN A 196 14.35 -14.94 -1.49
N TYR A 197 13.12 -15.04 -1.01
CA TYR A 197 12.82 -14.96 0.41
C TYR A 197 13.25 -16.23 1.13
N LYS A 198 13.82 -16.07 2.32
CA LYS A 198 14.16 -17.18 3.22
C LYS A 198 13.64 -16.80 4.61
N PRO A 199 12.83 -17.66 5.24
CA PRO A 199 12.39 -17.41 6.61
C PRO A 199 13.61 -17.47 7.56
N GLY A 200 13.52 -16.76 8.69
CA GLY A 200 14.57 -16.78 9.72
C GLY A 200 15.80 -15.91 9.42
N MET A 201 15.69 -14.93 8.52
CA MET A 201 16.70 -13.88 8.33
C MET A 201 16.95 -13.07 9.62
N SER A 202 18.14 -12.51 9.74
CA SER A 202 18.47 -11.51 10.77
C SER A 202 17.83 -10.14 10.48
N LYS A 203 17.80 -9.24 11.48
CA LYS A 203 17.27 -7.87 11.34
C LYS A 203 17.89 -7.14 10.14
N SER A 204 19.22 -7.15 10.03
CA SER A 204 19.95 -6.46 8.95
C SER A 204 19.68 -7.06 7.57
N GLU A 205 19.61 -8.39 7.48
CA GLU A 205 19.25 -9.10 6.25
C GLU A 205 17.81 -8.78 5.82
N CYS A 206 16.86 -8.76 6.77
CA CYS A 206 15.47 -8.38 6.49
C CYS A 206 15.38 -6.95 5.98
N VAL A 207 16.07 -5.99 6.61
CA VAL A 207 16.08 -4.59 6.14
C VAL A 207 16.63 -4.50 4.71
N ALA A 208 17.78 -5.12 4.45
CA ALA A 208 18.38 -5.12 3.10
C ALA A 208 17.49 -5.84 2.07
N PHE A 209 16.88 -6.96 2.44
CA PHE A 209 15.96 -7.71 1.58
C PHE A 209 14.71 -6.91 1.25
N CYS A 210 14.09 -6.28 2.25
CA CYS A 210 12.92 -5.42 2.08
C CYS A 210 13.24 -4.22 1.18
N GLN A 211 14.40 -3.58 1.35
CA GLN A 211 14.84 -2.49 0.49
C GLN A 211 15.02 -2.96 -0.95
N LYS A 212 15.67 -4.10 -1.14
CA LYS A 212 15.88 -4.69 -2.48
C LYS A 212 14.56 -5.10 -3.12
N ALA A 213 13.62 -5.66 -2.37
CA ALA A 213 12.30 -6.00 -2.83
C ALA A 213 11.54 -4.76 -3.32
N VAL A 214 11.40 -3.73 -2.48
CA VAL A 214 10.74 -2.47 -2.89
C VAL A 214 11.41 -1.87 -4.13
N ALA A 215 12.74 -1.92 -4.22
CA ALA A 215 13.48 -1.48 -5.41
C ALA A 215 13.12 -2.26 -6.67
N HIS A 216 13.01 -3.59 -6.60
CA HIS A 216 12.56 -4.41 -7.73
C HIS A 216 11.13 -4.10 -8.15
N ALA A 217 10.22 -3.88 -7.21
CA ALA A 217 8.83 -3.55 -7.49
C ALA A 217 8.69 -2.21 -8.21
N TYR A 218 9.16 -1.11 -7.63
CA TYR A 218 8.97 0.21 -8.25
C TYR A 218 9.81 0.42 -9.50
N SER A 219 10.84 -0.41 -9.72
CA SER A 219 11.57 -0.40 -11.00
C SER A 219 10.69 -0.86 -12.16
N ARG A 220 9.59 -1.58 -11.89
CA ARG A 220 8.62 -2.04 -12.89
C ARG A 220 7.29 -1.32 -12.81
N ASP A 221 6.81 -1.08 -11.60
CA ASP A 221 5.55 -0.42 -11.35
C ASP A 221 5.66 1.11 -11.54
N GLY A 222 5.04 1.64 -12.59
CA GLY A 222 5.04 3.08 -12.88
C GLY A 222 4.36 3.93 -11.80
N SER A 223 3.43 3.35 -11.04
CA SER A 223 2.73 4.09 -9.98
C SER A 223 3.48 4.11 -8.65
N SER A 224 4.49 3.24 -8.48
CA SER A 224 5.38 3.24 -7.31
C SER A 224 6.67 4.00 -7.60
N GLY A 225 7.38 4.46 -6.56
CA GLY A 225 8.75 4.96 -6.70
C GLY A 225 9.20 5.99 -5.67
N GLY A 226 10.32 6.65 -5.96
CA GLY A 226 10.92 7.64 -5.07
C GLY A 226 11.87 7.00 -4.05
N LEU A 227 11.67 7.33 -2.79
CA LEU A 227 12.43 6.84 -1.65
C LEU A 227 11.94 5.45 -1.23
N ILE A 228 12.82 4.68 -0.60
CA ILE A 228 12.45 3.49 0.14
C ILE A 228 12.50 3.84 1.61
N ARG A 229 11.36 3.77 2.29
CA ARG A 229 11.28 3.93 3.74
C ARG A 229 11.17 2.55 4.37
N THR A 230 12.00 2.27 5.35
CA THR A 230 11.93 1.06 6.16
C THR A 230 11.87 1.42 7.63
N ILE A 231 11.17 0.61 8.42
CA ILE A 231 11.23 0.70 9.89
C ILE A 231 11.30 -0.70 10.47
N ALA A 232 12.24 -0.93 11.37
CA ALA A 232 12.36 -2.16 12.14
C ALA A 232 11.68 -1.97 13.50
N LEU A 233 10.81 -2.91 13.86
CA LEU A 233 10.08 -2.94 15.13
C LEU A 233 10.37 -4.24 15.85
N ASP A 234 11.06 -4.14 16.98
CA ASP A 234 11.44 -5.23 17.87
C ASP A 234 11.35 -4.75 19.33
N ALA A 235 12.03 -5.44 20.25
CA ALA A 235 12.12 -5.02 21.65
C ALA A 235 12.82 -3.66 21.82
N ASP A 236 13.75 -3.30 20.92
CA ASP A 236 14.56 -2.09 20.96
C ASP A 236 13.86 -0.90 20.29
N GLU A 237 14.32 0.33 20.54
CA GLU A 237 13.67 1.52 19.96
C GLU A 237 13.50 1.41 18.43
N PRO A 238 12.34 1.82 17.86
CA PRO A 238 12.10 1.72 16.43
C PRO A 238 13.20 2.39 15.60
N GLU A 239 13.77 1.64 14.66
CA GLU A 239 14.82 2.12 13.77
C GLU A 239 14.24 2.40 12.39
N ASP A 240 14.07 3.67 12.03
CA ASP A 240 13.69 4.07 10.68
C ASP A 240 14.90 4.39 9.80
N GLN A 241 14.82 3.98 8.53
CA GLN A 241 15.83 4.30 7.53
C GLN A 241 15.14 4.71 6.22
N THR A 242 15.68 5.74 5.57
CA THR A 242 15.20 6.20 4.27
C THR A 242 16.31 6.15 3.24
N ILE A 243 16.17 5.29 2.23
CA ILE A 243 17.11 5.18 1.12
C ILE A 243 16.65 6.05 -0.04
N PRO A 244 17.47 7.02 -0.51
CA PRO A 244 17.14 7.80 -1.68
C PRO A 244 17.31 6.98 -2.96
N TRP A 245 16.50 7.28 -3.99
CA TRP A 245 16.50 6.57 -5.27
C TRP A 245 17.90 6.46 -5.91
N ASN A 246 18.72 7.52 -5.82
CA ASN A 246 20.07 7.51 -6.38
C ASN A 246 21.02 6.46 -5.76
N LYS A 247 20.72 6.00 -4.54
CA LYS A 247 21.44 4.96 -3.79
C LYS A 247 20.62 3.68 -3.62
N THR A 248 19.60 3.48 -4.44
CA THR A 248 18.79 2.27 -4.38
C THR A 248 19.60 1.00 -4.65
N PRO A 249 19.30 -0.13 -3.98
CA PRO A 249 19.96 -1.41 -4.25
C PRO A 249 19.72 -1.95 -5.66
N TYR A 250 18.64 -1.54 -6.35
CA TYR A 250 18.35 -1.98 -7.72
C TYR A 250 17.58 -0.91 -8.50
N CYS A 251 18.01 -0.65 -9.73
CA CYS A 251 17.23 0.06 -10.74
C CYS A 251 17.61 -0.41 -12.14
N MET A 252 16.67 -0.37 -13.09
CA MET A 252 16.91 -0.88 -14.44
C MET A 252 17.93 -0.04 -15.20
N GLU A 253 18.01 1.25 -14.91
CA GLU A 253 18.93 2.21 -15.54
C GLU A 253 20.41 1.91 -15.25
N LYS A 254 20.69 1.18 -14.16
CA LYS A 254 22.05 0.74 -13.78
C LYS A 254 22.30 -0.75 -13.97
N ASP A 255 21.29 -1.53 -14.37
CA ASP A 255 21.43 -2.97 -14.61
C ASP A 255 22.07 -3.20 -15.98
N LEU A 256 23.23 -3.86 -15.99
CA LEU A 256 24.03 -4.16 -17.19
C LEU A 256 23.23 -4.89 -18.27
N LYS A 257 22.22 -5.67 -17.88
CA LYS A 257 21.33 -6.39 -18.80
C LYS A 257 20.56 -5.48 -19.75
N TYR A 258 20.26 -4.23 -19.34
CA TYR A 258 19.50 -3.27 -20.15
C TYR A 258 20.39 -2.17 -20.75
N GLN A 259 21.71 -2.29 -20.63
CA GLN A 259 22.65 -1.30 -21.16
C GLN A 259 22.64 -1.26 -22.69
N ALA A 260 22.52 -2.41 -23.34
CA ALA A 260 22.35 -2.49 -24.78
C ALA A 260 20.91 -2.13 -25.15
N GLN A 261 20.73 -1.09 -25.97
CA GLN A 261 19.42 -0.73 -26.49
C GLN A 261 18.87 -1.82 -27.41
N ALA A 262 17.56 -2.05 -27.35
CA ALA A 262 16.88 -2.93 -28.31
C ALA A 262 17.11 -2.41 -29.73
N VAL A 263 17.42 -3.32 -30.66
CA VAL A 263 17.57 -2.98 -32.07
C VAL A 263 16.18 -2.79 -32.67
N GLN A 264 15.81 -1.55 -32.93
CA GLN A 264 14.51 -1.13 -33.46
C GLN A 264 14.68 -0.24 -34.69
N ASN A 265 15.69 0.64 -34.66
CA ASN A 265 15.95 1.63 -35.70
C ASN A 265 17.07 1.14 -36.61
N LEU A 266 16.80 0.09 -37.39
CA LEU A 266 17.80 -0.46 -38.31
C LEU A 266 18.12 0.53 -39.44
N PRO A 267 19.39 0.68 -39.83
CA PRO A 267 19.73 1.42 -41.05
C PRO A 267 19.19 0.67 -42.28
N PHE A 268 18.84 1.43 -43.32
CA PHE A 268 18.53 0.83 -44.63
C PHE A 268 19.75 0.04 -45.11
N SER A 269 19.55 -1.23 -45.46
CA SER A 269 20.63 -2.13 -45.86
C SER A 269 20.19 -3.08 -46.97
N SER A 270 21.15 -3.61 -47.72
CA SER A 270 20.94 -4.61 -48.77
C SER A 270 20.90 -6.05 -48.23
N SER A 271 20.85 -6.26 -46.91
CA SER A 271 20.90 -7.57 -46.28
C SER A 271 19.81 -7.74 -45.22
N ALA A 272 19.37 -8.99 -45.00
CA ALA A 272 18.52 -9.33 -43.87
C ALA A 272 19.29 -9.44 -42.53
N LYS A 273 20.63 -9.30 -42.55
CA LYS A 273 21.46 -9.38 -41.33
C LYS A 273 21.20 -8.17 -40.44
N ILE A 274 20.65 -8.42 -39.25
CA ILE A 274 20.41 -7.40 -38.21
C ILE A 274 21.76 -6.88 -37.70
N THR A 275 21.95 -5.56 -37.79
CA THR A 275 23.08 -4.83 -37.21
C THR A 275 22.61 -4.00 -36.01
N GLY A 276 23.35 -2.96 -35.61
CA GLY A 276 22.93 -2.07 -34.53
C GLY A 276 21.90 -1.03 -34.96
N ASN A 277 21.39 -0.26 -33.99
CA ASN A 277 20.58 0.92 -34.28
C ASN A 277 21.39 1.95 -35.07
N ARG A 278 20.73 2.62 -36.03
CA ARG A 278 21.26 3.81 -36.70
C ARG A 278 21.30 4.96 -35.70
N THR A 279 22.51 5.39 -35.34
CA THR A 279 22.75 6.49 -34.39
C THR A 279 23.26 7.77 -35.08
N SER A 280 23.61 7.68 -36.36
CA SER A 280 24.05 8.81 -37.19
C SER A 280 23.19 8.92 -38.46
N SER A 281 23.01 10.15 -38.92
CA SER A 281 22.31 10.46 -40.17
C SER A 281 23.14 10.13 -41.41
N VAL A 282 24.47 10.05 -41.28
CA VAL A 282 25.40 9.71 -42.37
C VAL A 282 25.44 8.20 -42.61
#